data_AF-A0A6H1ZN55-F1
#
_entry.id   AF-A0A6H1ZN55-F1
#
_cell.length_a   1.000
_cell.length_b   1.000
_cell.length_c   1.000
_cell.angle_alpha   90.00
_cell.angle_beta   90.00
_cell.angle_gamma   90.00
#
_symmetry.space_group_name_H-M   'P 1'
#
loop_
_entity.id
_entity.type
_entity.pdbx_description
1 polymer ?
#
loop_
_entity_poly.entity_id
_entity_poly.type
_entity_poly.pdbx_seq_one_letter_code
_entity_poly.pdbx_strand_id
1 'polypeptide(L)'
;MKQLADIPKTTKLFWYVLGETLCNMIRNRVQKEHKNFRDETFVPYNKAYAKKKAAGDAVYKGGSQASTSTKPDMTLTGKTMANLHVTDTTDKHVIFGWMGLHGGIVDDLYGRKKNYQIVGLERDDPFAPKEMDFINKHIEKDIDKKIKAYCKTPIKIKVGV
;
A
#
# COMPACT_ATOMS: atom_id res chain seq x y z
N MET A 1 -37.58 6.75 7.13
CA MET A 1 -36.86 6.55 8.40
C MET A 1 -35.52 5.92 8.02
N LYS A 2 -34.38 6.51 8.36
CA LYS A 2 -33.07 5.86 8.07
C LYS A 2 -32.99 4.60 8.93
N GLN A 3 -32.72 3.44 8.35
CA GLN A 3 -32.55 2.19 9.08
C GLN A 3 -31.09 2.06 9.55
N LEU A 4 -30.79 1.16 10.49
CA LEU A 4 -29.38 0.85 10.85
C LEU A 4 -28.57 0.39 9.63
N ALA A 5 -29.22 -0.25 8.65
CA ALA A 5 -28.61 -0.61 7.36
C ALA A 5 -28.18 0.62 6.51
N ASP A 6 -28.63 1.82 6.87
CA ASP A 6 -28.30 3.09 6.21
C ASP A 6 -27.19 3.88 6.94
N ILE A 7 -26.56 3.31 7.98
CA ILE A 7 -25.32 3.84 8.59
C ILE A 7 -24.28 3.86 7.45
N PRO A 8 -24.01 5.01 6.82
CA PRO A 8 -23.92 5.13 5.37
C PRO A 8 -22.97 4.15 4.71
N LYS A 9 -23.42 3.61 3.58
CA LYS A 9 -22.57 2.96 2.58
C LYS A 9 -21.32 3.82 2.37
N THR A 10 -20.15 3.19 2.35
CA THR A 10 -18.90 3.86 2.01
C THR A 10 -19.02 4.44 0.60
N THR A 11 -18.29 5.52 0.33
CA THR A 11 -18.35 6.22 -0.96
C THR A 11 -17.10 5.91 -1.76
N LYS A 12 -17.17 6.10 -3.08
CA LYS A 12 -15.99 6.03 -3.94
C LYS A 12 -14.87 6.96 -3.45
N LEU A 13 -15.21 8.17 -2.99
CA LEU A 13 -14.23 9.11 -2.45
C LEU A 13 -13.55 8.59 -1.17
N PHE A 14 -14.31 7.97 -0.27
CA PHE A 14 -13.75 7.36 0.95
C PHE A 14 -12.67 6.33 0.61
N TRP A 15 -13.00 5.37 -0.27
CA TRP A 15 -12.09 4.32 -0.68
C TRP A 15 -10.86 4.85 -1.42
N TYR A 16 -11.04 5.87 -2.27
CA TYR A 16 -9.95 6.52 -2.99
C TYR A 16 -8.96 7.18 -2.04
N VAL A 17 -9.44 7.95 -1.05
CA VAL A 17 -8.60 8.63 -0.06
C VAL A 17 -7.85 7.61 0.80
N LEU A 18 -8.52 6.54 1.23
CA LEU A 18 -7.89 5.43 1.96
C LEU A 18 -6.75 4.82 1.12
N GLY A 19 -7.02 4.47 -0.14
CA GLY A 19 -6.05 3.85 -1.04
C GLY A 19 -4.84 4.73 -1.35
N GLU A 20 -5.04 6.00 -1.68
CA GLU A 20 -3.94 6.94 -1.96
C GLU A 20 -3.08 7.21 -0.72
N THR A 21 -3.70 7.32 0.46
CA THR A 21 -2.97 7.48 1.72
C THR A 21 -2.13 6.24 2.01
N LEU A 22 -2.70 5.05 1.83
CA LEU A 22 -1.99 3.78 1.98
C LEU A 22 -0.82 3.67 0.99
N CYS A 23 -1.01 4.03 -0.28
CA CYS A 23 0.09 4.07 -1.27
C CYS A 23 1.23 4.99 -0.79
N ASN A 24 0.92 6.16 -0.25
CA ASN A 24 1.93 7.08 0.29
C ASN A 24 2.64 6.53 1.54
N MET A 25 1.92 5.83 2.41
CA MET A 25 2.53 5.15 3.56
C MET A 25 3.52 4.07 3.11
N ILE A 26 3.13 3.24 2.13
CA ILE A 26 3.99 2.21 1.55
C ILE A 26 5.22 2.87 0.88
N ARG A 27 5.03 3.92 0.06
CA ARG A 27 6.14 4.69 -0.53
C ARG A 27 7.11 5.20 0.53
N ASN A 28 6.62 5.82 1.61
CA ASN A 28 7.47 6.32 2.67
C ASN A 28 8.22 5.20 3.39
N ARG A 29 7.53 4.11 3.79
CA ARG A 29 8.16 2.96 4.45
C ARG A 29 9.28 2.36 3.59
N VAL A 30 9.00 2.17 2.31
CA VAL A 30 9.94 1.55 1.40
C VAL A 30 11.10 2.50 1.10
N GLN A 31 10.83 3.75 0.69
CA GLN A 31 11.88 4.64 0.18
C GLN A 31 12.67 5.36 1.26
N LYS A 32 12.05 5.68 2.40
CA LYS A 32 12.68 6.48 3.47
C LYS A 32 13.14 5.61 4.63
N GLU A 33 12.34 4.63 5.02
CA GLU A 33 12.65 3.76 6.16
C GLU A 33 13.40 2.50 5.73
N HIS A 34 13.38 2.17 4.43
CA HIS A 34 14.00 0.97 3.88
C HIS A 34 13.51 -0.32 4.55
N LYS A 35 12.18 -0.43 4.74
CA LYS A 35 11.54 -1.58 5.37
C LYS A 35 10.55 -2.33 4.48
N ASN A 36 10.55 -3.64 4.61
CA ASN A 36 9.63 -4.55 3.95
C ASN A 36 8.24 -4.56 4.61
N PHE A 37 7.31 -5.35 4.07
CA PHE A 37 5.94 -5.40 4.60
C PHE A 37 5.84 -5.99 6.02
N ARG A 38 6.89 -6.66 6.51
CA ARG A 38 7.01 -7.15 7.89
C ARG A 38 7.69 -6.14 8.82
N ASP A 39 7.90 -4.91 8.36
CA ASP A 39 8.64 -3.86 9.05
C ASP A 39 10.13 -4.18 9.31
N GLU A 40 10.68 -5.15 8.58
CA GLU A 40 12.09 -5.52 8.65
C GLU A 40 12.92 -4.69 7.66
N THR A 41 14.12 -4.30 8.04
CA THR A 41 15.05 -3.62 7.13
C THR A 41 15.39 -4.50 5.94
N PHE A 42 15.41 -3.92 4.73
CA PHE A 42 15.87 -4.63 3.54
C PHE A 42 17.35 -4.98 3.66
N VAL A 43 17.69 -6.22 3.33
CA VAL A 43 19.06 -6.73 3.38
C VAL A 43 19.88 -6.02 2.30
N PRO A 44 21.08 -5.49 2.63
CA PRO A 44 21.95 -4.86 1.65
C PRO A 44 22.43 -5.87 0.60
N TYR A 45 22.87 -5.37 -0.56
CA TYR A 45 23.59 -6.22 -1.51
C TYR A 45 24.85 -6.77 -0.85
N ASN A 46 25.21 -8.02 -1.18
CA ASN A 46 26.52 -8.52 -0.81
C ASN A 46 27.61 -7.66 -1.48
N LYS A 47 28.77 -7.53 -0.83
CA LYS A 47 29.85 -6.62 -1.28
C LYS A 47 30.31 -6.89 -2.72
N ALA A 48 30.39 -8.16 -3.11
CA ALA A 48 30.84 -8.56 -4.44
C ALA A 48 29.86 -8.10 -5.53
N TYR A 49 28.56 -8.32 -5.32
CA TYR A 49 27.51 -7.88 -6.24
C TYR A 49 27.40 -6.36 -6.29
N ALA A 50 27.48 -5.67 -5.14
CA ALA A 50 27.50 -4.21 -5.09
C ALA A 50 28.66 -3.63 -5.91
N LYS A 51 29.85 -4.23 -5.84
CA LYS A 51 31.02 -3.82 -6.64
C LYS A 51 30.81 -4.05 -8.14
N LYS A 52 30.27 -5.20 -8.54
CA LYS A 52 29.92 -5.48 -9.95
C LYS A 52 28.89 -4.48 -10.48
N LYS A 53 27.87 -4.17 -9.68
CA LYS A 53 26.82 -3.22 -10.05
C LYS A 53 27.38 -1.80 -10.19
N ALA A 54 28.25 -1.37 -9.28
CA ALA A 54 28.97 -0.09 -9.39
C ALA A 54 29.72 0.06 -10.72
N ALA A 55 30.33 -1.04 -11.16
CA ALA A 55 31.15 -1.08 -12.36
C ALA A 55 30.35 -1.17 -13.67
N GLY A 56 29.02 -1.39 -13.62
CA GLY A 56 28.23 -1.64 -14.84
C GLY A 56 28.18 -3.11 -15.27
N ASP A 57 28.79 -4.01 -14.48
CA ASP A 57 29.08 -5.40 -14.86
C ASP A 57 28.21 -6.43 -14.11
N ALA A 58 27.08 -6.01 -13.52
CA ALA A 58 26.18 -6.92 -12.82
C ALA A 58 25.22 -7.67 -13.76
N VAL A 59 25.17 -7.29 -15.03
CA VAL A 59 24.41 -7.96 -16.10
C VAL A 59 25.35 -8.78 -16.98
N TYR A 60 24.79 -9.72 -17.75
CA TYR A 60 25.55 -10.47 -18.74
C TYR A 60 26.13 -9.52 -19.81
N LYS A 61 27.23 -9.93 -20.45
CA LYS A 61 27.92 -9.13 -21.48
C LYS A 61 26.97 -8.79 -22.63
N GLY A 62 26.80 -7.50 -22.92
CA GLY A 62 25.86 -6.99 -23.93
C GLY A 62 24.46 -6.65 -23.39
N GLY A 63 24.17 -6.97 -22.13
CA GLY A 63 22.97 -6.50 -21.45
C GLY A 63 23.09 -5.03 -21.03
N SER A 64 21.99 -4.28 -21.10
CA SER A 64 21.94 -2.90 -20.60
C SER A 64 21.68 -2.90 -19.09
N GLN A 65 22.58 -2.29 -18.32
CA GLN A 65 22.37 -2.12 -16.88
C GLN A 65 21.58 -0.84 -16.61
N ALA A 66 20.39 -0.99 -16.03
CA ALA A 66 19.51 0.14 -15.76
C ALA A 66 20.02 1.12 -14.67
N SER A 67 20.96 0.70 -13.82
CA SER A 67 21.47 1.50 -12.68
C SER A 67 22.79 0.93 -12.15
N THR A 68 23.72 1.80 -11.77
CA THR A 68 25.02 1.46 -11.15
C THR A 68 25.04 1.66 -9.62
N SER A 69 23.87 1.81 -8.99
CA SER A 69 23.80 2.01 -7.53
C SER A 69 24.42 0.83 -6.76
N THR A 70 25.33 1.15 -5.84
CA THR A 70 25.98 0.20 -4.92
C THR A 70 25.11 -0.15 -3.71
N LYS A 71 24.11 0.69 -3.44
CA LYS A 71 23.05 0.41 -2.47
C LYS A 71 21.94 -0.37 -3.20
N PRO A 72 21.24 -1.29 -2.53
CA PRO A 72 20.08 -1.95 -3.12
C PRO A 72 19.18 -0.98 -3.87
N ASP A 73 18.95 -1.22 -5.17
CA ASP A 73 17.75 -0.69 -5.88
C ASP A 73 16.47 -1.39 -5.38
N MET A 74 16.58 -2.19 -4.33
CA MET A 74 15.58 -3.16 -3.90
C MET A 74 14.53 -2.59 -2.94
N THR A 75 14.45 -1.26 -2.86
CA THR A 75 13.27 -0.53 -2.38
C THR A 75 12.47 0.03 -3.56
N LEU A 76 12.52 -0.65 -4.72
CA LEU A 76 11.97 -0.17 -5.98
C LEU A 76 12.60 1.19 -6.39
N THR A 77 12.82 1.39 -7.69
CA THR A 77 13.34 2.70 -8.11
C THR A 77 12.35 3.80 -7.72
N GLY A 78 12.82 5.04 -7.60
CA GLY A 78 11.92 6.19 -7.40
C GLY A 78 10.75 6.20 -8.39
N LYS A 79 11.02 5.81 -9.65
CA LYS A 79 10.02 5.65 -10.70
C LYS A 79 9.04 4.51 -10.42
N THR A 80 9.53 3.35 -9.99
CA THR A 80 8.66 2.22 -9.67
C THR A 80 7.77 2.52 -8.47
N MET A 81 8.29 3.14 -7.39
CA MET A 81 7.44 3.56 -6.27
C MET A 81 6.48 4.70 -6.61
N ALA A 82 6.88 5.63 -7.48
CA ALA A 82 5.96 6.65 -7.98
C ALA A 82 4.78 6.05 -8.77
N ASN A 83 4.99 4.89 -9.41
CA ASN A 83 3.94 4.16 -10.12
C ASN A 83 3.01 3.35 -9.20
N LEU A 84 3.26 3.20 -7.90
CA LEU A 84 2.28 2.60 -6.98
C LEU A 84 1.10 3.57 -6.80
N HIS A 85 -0.10 3.33 -7.33
CA HIS A 85 -1.23 4.25 -7.17
C HIS A 85 -2.57 3.50 -7.18
N VAL A 86 -3.64 4.20 -6.81
CA VAL A 86 -5.00 3.69 -6.95
C VAL A 86 -5.34 3.53 -8.44
N THR A 87 -5.67 2.32 -8.85
CA THR A 87 -6.00 1.97 -10.23
C THR A 87 -7.50 1.93 -10.47
N ASP A 88 -8.28 1.51 -9.46
CA ASP A 88 -9.75 1.53 -9.52
C ASP A 88 -10.36 1.75 -8.13
N THR A 89 -11.58 2.27 -8.11
CA THR A 89 -12.31 2.51 -6.87
C THR A 89 -13.82 2.44 -7.09
N THR A 90 -14.49 1.72 -6.20
CA THR A 90 -15.95 1.60 -6.14
C THR A 90 -16.49 2.16 -4.82
N ASP A 91 -17.80 2.06 -4.60
CA ASP A 91 -18.42 2.34 -3.32
C ASP A 91 -18.09 1.30 -2.24
N LYS A 92 -17.46 0.17 -2.60
CA LYS A 92 -17.21 -0.96 -1.69
C LYS A 92 -15.74 -1.29 -1.46
N HIS A 93 -14.86 -0.90 -2.37
CA HIS A 93 -13.44 -1.23 -2.28
C HIS A 93 -12.58 -0.27 -3.11
N VAL A 94 -11.27 -0.35 -2.87
CA VAL A 94 -10.22 0.29 -3.67
C VAL A 94 -9.26 -0.78 -4.19
N ILE A 95 -8.82 -0.63 -5.44
CA ILE A 95 -7.75 -1.41 -6.03
C ILE A 95 -6.58 -0.46 -6.28
N PHE A 96 -5.39 -0.88 -5.88
CA PHE A 96 -4.17 -0.12 -6.12
C PHE A 96 -3.03 -1.07 -6.44
N GLY A 97 -1.98 -0.55 -7.06
CA GLY A 97 -0.82 -1.36 -7.40
C GLY A 97 0.11 -0.67 -8.37
N TRP A 98 0.97 -1.47 -8.99
CA TRP A 98 1.88 -1.06 -10.05
C TRP A 98 1.35 -1.53 -11.40
N MET A 99 1.58 -0.73 -12.44
CA MET A 99 1.12 -1.04 -13.78
C MET A 99 2.27 -1.30 -14.74
N GLY A 100 2.03 -2.16 -15.73
CA GLY A 100 2.97 -2.47 -16.81
C GLY A 100 4.30 -3.02 -16.29
N LEU A 101 5.40 -2.48 -16.82
CA LEU A 101 6.76 -2.90 -16.46
C LEU A 101 7.03 -2.83 -14.94
N HIS A 102 6.43 -1.85 -14.25
CA HIS A 102 6.62 -1.66 -12.82
C HIS A 102 6.00 -2.79 -12.00
N GLY A 103 4.84 -3.30 -12.42
CA GLY A 103 4.22 -4.49 -11.82
C GLY A 103 5.11 -5.72 -11.96
N GLY A 104 5.64 -5.98 -13.17
CA GLY A 104 6.56 -7.09 -13.39
C GLY A 104 7.85 -7.01 -12.57
N ILE A 105 8.36 -5.80 -12.29
CA ILE A 105 9.51 -5.62 -11.38
C ILE A 105 9.13 -6.03 -9.95
N VAL A 106 7.95 -5.66 -9.49
CA VAL A 106 7.47 -6.05 -8.17
C VAL A 106 7.31 -7.57 -8.10
N ASP A 107 6.61 -8.19 -9.04
CA ASP A 107 6.37 -9.64 -9.05
C ASP A 107 7.68 -10.45 -9.05
N ASP A 108 8.69 -9.99 -9.80
CA ASP A 108 10.01 -10.61 -9.82
C ASP A 108 10.72 -10.58 -8.45
N LEU A 109 10.53 -9.52 -7.67
CA LEU A 109 11.05 -9.45 -6.29
C LEU A 109 10.40 -10.48 -5.38
N TYR A 110 9.09 -10.73 -5.54
CA TYR A 110 8.37 -11.75 -4.76
C TYR A 110 8.91 -13.14 -5.03
N GLY A 111 9.13 -13.48 -6.30
CA GLY A 111 9.61 -14.81 -6.68
C GLY A 111 11.03 -15.11 -6.20
N ARG A 112 11.87 -14.09 -6.05
CA ARG A 112 13.31 -14.29 -5.78
C ARG A 112 13.67 -14.27 -4.30
N LYS A 113 13.01 -13.45 -3.45
CA LYS A 113 13.50 -13.21 -2.08
C LYS A 113 12.42 -12.66 -1.12
N LYS A 114 12.11 -13.43 -0.07
CA LYS A 114 11.13 -13.07 0.99
C LYS A 114 11.39 -11.70 1.66
N ASN A 115 12.64 -11.28 1.80
CA ASN A 115 12.97 -10.00 2.46
C ASN A 115 12.57 -8.76 1.64
N TYR A 116 12.31 -8.88 0.33
CA TYR A 116 11.98 -7.73 -0.53
C TYR A 116 10.49 -7.58 -0.85
N GLN A 117 9.64 -8.37 -0.20
CA GLN A 117 8.20 -8.26 -0.36
C GLN A 117 7.73 -6.92 0.24
N ILE A 118 6.99 -6.13 -0.55
CA ILE A 118 6.53 -4.79 -0.13
C ILE A 118 5.09 -4.80 0.39
N VAL A 119 4.31 -5.76 -0.08
CA VAL A 119 3.02 -6.22 0.45
C VAL A 119 3.06 -7.75 0.66
N GLY A 120 2.20 -8.33 1.48
CA GLY A 120 2.16 -9.77 1.74
C GLY A 120 0.93 -10.41 1.12
N LEU A 121 0.88 -10.55 -0.21
CA LEU A 121 -0.29 -11.07 -0.92
C LEU A 121 -0.66 -12.51 -0.51
N GLU A 122 0.29 -13.24 0.08
CA GLU A 122 0.13 -14.60 0.59
C GLU A 122 -0.41 -14.68 2.02
N ARG A 123 -0.78 -13.55 2.64
CA ARG A 123 -1.24 -13.48 4.04
C ARG A 123 -2.59 -12.79 4.16
N ASP A 124 -3.27 -13.07 5.27
CA ASP A 124 -4.51 -12.40 5.66
C ASP A 124 -4.31 -10.89 5.84
N ASP A 125 -3.19 -10.49 6.45
CA ASP A 125 -2.76 -9.10 6.59
C ASP A 125 -1.62 -8.79 5.60
N PRO A 126 -1.94 -8.17 4.45
CA PRO A 126 -0.96 -7.95 3.39
C PRO A 126 -0.11 -6.68 3.60
N PHE A 127 -0.30 -5.93 4.67
CA PHE A 127 0.43 -4.67 4.90
C PHE A 127 1.22 -4.67 6.22
N ALA A 128 2.13 -3.71 6.36
CA ALA A 128 2.86 -3.55 7.60
C ALA A 128 1.91 -3.20 8.76
N PRO A 129 2.26 -3.51 10.03
CA PRO A 129 1.37 -3.27 11.17
C PRO A 129 0.82 -1.84 11.22
N LYS A 130 1.67 -0.82 10.97
CA LYS A 130 1.26 0.59 10.93
C LYS A 130 0.27 0.94 9.80
N GLU A 131 0.34 0.22 8.69
CA GLU A 131 -0.54 0.38 7.54
C GLU A 131 -1.89 -0.28 7.81
N MET A 132 -1.89 -1.48 8.40
CA MET A 132 -3.11 -2.16 8.87
C MET A 132 -3.82 -1.33 9.94
N ASP A 133 -3.08 -0.80 10.92
CA ASP A 133 -3.61 0.09 11.96
C ASP A 133 -4.28 1.33 11.36
N PHE A 134 -3.67 1.91 10.33
CA PHE A 134 -4.24 3.06 9.62
C PHE A 134 -5.57 2.67 8.94
N ILE A 135 -5.60 1.56 8.21
CA ILE A 135 -6.80 1.07 7.51
C ILE A 135 -7.95 0.89 8.51
N ASN A 136 -7.70 0.16 9.61
CA ASN A 136 -8.70 -0.12 10.63
C ASN A 136 -9.21 1.18 11.27
N LYS A 137 -8.30 2.06 11.73
CA LYS A 137 -8.67 3.35 12.33
C LYS A 137 -9.41 4.27 11.36
N HIS A 138 -9.10 4.22 10.07
CA HIS A 138 -9.77 5.04 9.06
C HIS A 138 -11.22 4.58 8.88
N ILE A 139 -11.46 3.28 8.82
CA ILE A 139 -12.78 2.67 8.73
C ILE A 139 -13.59 2.93 10.02
N GLU A 140 -13.01 2.66 11.19
CA GLU A 140 -13.65 2.91 12.49
C GLU A 140 -14.10 4.36 12.65
N LYS A 141 -13.22 5.33 12.33
CA LYS A 141 -13.56 6.75 12.41
C LYS A 141 -14.71 7.15 11.51
N ASP A 142 -14.79 6.58 10.31
CA ASP A 142 -15.89 6.86 9.38
C ASP A 142 -17.21 6.29 9.91
N ILE A 143 -17.20 5.04 10.42
CA ILE A 143 -18.35 4.40 11.07
C ILE A 143 -18.82 5.22 12.28
N ASP A 144 -17.90 5.61 13.16
CA ASP A 144 -18.21 6.42 14.35
C ASP A 144 -18.85 7.76 14.00
N LYS A 145 -18.28 8.46 13.00
CA LYS A 145 -18.80 9.74 12.51
C LYS A 145 -20.25 9.57 12.01
N LYS A 146 -20.48 8.48 11.30
CA LYS A 146 -21.78 8.10 10.72
C LYS A 146 -22.82 7.75 11.78
N ILE A 147 -22.47 6.93 12.77
CA ILE A 147 -23.34 6.60 13.91
C ILE A 147 -23.70 7.87 14.69
N LYS A 148 -22.71 8.71 15.02
CA LYS A 148 -22.95 9.98 15.71
C LYS A 148 -23.89 10.91 14.94
N ALA A 149 -23.77 10.96 13.61
CA ALA A 149 -24.68 11.73 12.77
C ALA A 149 -26.11 11.15 12.77
N TYR A 150 -26.25 9.82 12.77
CA TYR A 150 -27.54 9.16 12.86
C TYR A 150 -28.23 9.42 14.21
N CYS A 151 -27.52 9.23 15.33
CA CYS A 151 -28.06 9.40 16.68
C CYS A 151 -28.48 10.85 17.00
N LYS A 152 -28.01 11.85 16.23
CA LYS A 152 -28.49 13.23 16.32
C LYS A 152 -29.86 13.45 15.67
N THR A 153 -30.42 12.45 15.01
CA THR A 153 -31.77 12.53 14.41
C THR A 153 -32.82 12.40 15.51
N PRO A 154 -33.75 13.35 15.68
CA PRO A 154 -34.75 13.31 16.75
C PRO A 154 -35.63 12.05 16.66
N ILE A 155 -35.74 11.30 17.76
CA ILE A 155 -36.69 10.20 17.89
C ILE A 155 -38.08 10.83 18.07
N LYS A 156 -38.94 10.71 17.06
CA LYS A 156 -40.33 11.18 17.14
C LYS A 156 -41.20 10.09 17.75
N ILE A 157 -41.45 10.16 19.05
CA ILE A 157 -42.44 9.34 19.74
C ILE A 157 -43.78 10.07 19.66
N LYS A 158 -44.81 9.44 19.09
CA LYS A 158 -46.19 9.96 19.12
C LYS A 158 -46.97 9.16 20.16
N VAL A 159 -47.60 9.85 21.10
CA VAL A 159 -48.57 9.27 22.04
C VAL A 159 -49.95 9.67 21.53
N GLY A 160 -50.81 8.68 21.26
CA GLY A 160 -52.20 8.92 20.90
C GLY A 160 -53.04 9.19 22.14
N VAL A 161 -53.95 10.16 22.05
CA VAL A 161 -55.06 10.37 22.98
C VAL A 161 -56.35 10.10 22.21
#